data_AF-A0A9E6BPA4-F1
#
_entry.id   AF-A0A9E6BPA4-F1
#
_cell.length_a   1.000
_cell.length_b   1.000
_cell.length_c   1.000
_cell.angle_alpha   90.00
_cell.angle_beta   90.00
_cell.angle_gamma   90.00
#
_symmetry.space_group_name_H-M   'P 1'
#
loop_
_entity.id
_entity.type
_entity.pdbx_description
1 polymer ?
#
loop_
_entity_poly.entity_id
_entity_poly.type
_entity_poly.pdbx_seq_one_letter_code
_entity_poly.pdbx_strand_id
1 'polypeptide(L)' 'MAKPADQIRLLDIHEAVEGPVGESDCLLGNRPCNRSECLLSEMIQSVHEQVRTYLRETTLEQLARRVGFLSWEGSDP' A
#
# COMPACT_ATOMS: atom_id res chain seq x y z
N MET A 1 -0.08 -16.44 -15.19
CA MET A 1 -1.24 -16.06 -16.02
C MET A 1 -1.75 -14.72 -15.52
N ALA A 2 -2.09 -13.80 -16.40
CA ALA A 2 -2.65 -12.50 -16.01
C ALA A 2 -4.10 -12.66 -15.49
N LYS A 3 -4.49 -11.85 -14.51
CA LYS A 3 -5.87 -11.77 -13.99
C LYS A 3 -6.58 -10.54 -14.58
N PRO A 4 -7.92 -10.53 -14.65
CA PRO A 4 -8.70 -9.33 -14.94
C PRO A 4 -8.38 -8.16 -13.98
N ALA A 5 -8.44 -6.91 -14.46
CA ALA A 5 -8.03 -5.72 -13.70
C ALA A 5 -8.92 -5.45 -12.45
N ASP A 6 -10.16 -5.91 -12.46
CA ASP A 6 -11.09 -5.87 -11.32
C ASP A 6 -10.77 -6.94 -10.26
N GLN A 7 -9.87 -7.89 -10.55
CA GLN A 7 -9.41 -8.94 -9.64
C GLN A 7 -7.99 -8.72 -9.12
N ILE A 8 -7.29 -7.70 -9.61
CA ILE A 8 -5.94 -7.34 -9.16
C ILE A 8 -6.08 -6.28 -8.07
N ARG A 9 -5.68 -6.59 -6.83
CA ARG A 9 -5.68 -5.61 -5.73
C ARG A 9 -4.40 -4.76 -5.81
N LEU A 10 -4.51 -3.49 -5.39
CA LEU A 10 -3.33 -2.63 -5.32
C LEU A 10 -2.33 -3.14 -4.29
N LEU A 11 -2.79 -3.83 -3.23
CA LEU A 11 -1.90 -4.50 -2.28
C LEU A 11 -1.02 -5.55 -2.97
N ASP A 12 -1.58 -6.37 -3.84
CA ASP A 12 -0.81 -7.39 -4.57
C ASP A 12 0.30 -6.76 -5.43
N ILE A 13 -0.01 -5.64 -6.08
CA ILE A 13 0.94 -4.89 -6.92
C ILE A 13 2.03 -4.28 -6.04
N HIS A 14 1.65 -3.59 -4.97
CA HIS A 14 2.60 -2.96 -4.05
C HIS A 14 3.56 -3.98 -3.46
N GLU A 15 3.04 -5.13 -2.99
CA GLU A 15 3.87 -6.17 -2.39
C GLU A 15 4.77 -6.88 -3.40
N ALA A 16 4.36 -6.96 -4.67
CA ALA A 16 5.20 -7.51 -5.73
C ALA A 16 6.36 -6.60 -6.13
N VAL A 17 6.22 -5.28 -5.98
CA VAL A 17 7.23 -4.28 -6.37
C VAL A 17 8.15 -3.92 -5.21
N GLU A 18 7.57 -3.58 -4.05
CA GLU A 18 8.29 -3.04 -2.89
C GLU A 18 8.57 -4.12 -1.84
N GLY A 19 7.86 -5.25 -1.90
CA GLY A 19 7.84 -6.27 -0.86
C GLY A 19 6.67 -6.09 0.13
N PRO A 20 6.51 -7.03 1.08
CA PRO A 20 5.35 -7.09 1.95
C PRO A 20 5.14 -5.77 2.71
N VAL A 21 3.88 -5.35 2.83
CA VAL A 21 3.51 -4.25 3.73
C VAL A 21 3.83 -4.71 5.15
N GLY A 22 4.91 -4.14 5.70
CA GLY A 22 5.58 -4.61 6.90
C GLY A 22 4.77 -4.47 8.18
N GLU A 23 5.39 -4.66 9.33
CA GLU A 23 4.77 -4.28 10.59
C GLU A 23 5.07 -2.81 10.92
N SER A 24 4.31 -2.26 11.86
CA SER A 24 4.53 -0.90 12.35
C SER A 24 5.72 -0.90 13.31
N ASP A 25 6.92 -0.80 12.75
CA ASP A 25 8.15 -0.65 13.51
C ASP A 25 8.35 0.78 14.05
N CYS A 26 9.35 0.96 14.91
CA CYS A 26 9.72 2.28 15.38
C CYS A 26 10.18 3.16 14.21
N LEU A 27 9.53 4.31 14.03
CA LEU A 27 9.85 5.26 12.95
C LEU A 27 11.31 5.74 12.92
N LEU A 28 12.02 5.63 14.04
CA LEU A 28 13.43 6.04 14.13
C LEU A 28 14.40 4.92 13.71
N GLY A 29 13.89 3.76 13.30
CA GLY A 29 14.69 2.59 12.91
C GLY A 29 15.36 1.85 14.08
N ASN A 30 15.37 2.46 15.26
CA ASN A 30 15.80 1.89 16.52
C ASN A 30 14.80 2.27 17.62
N ARG A 31 14.95 1.71 18.83
CA ARG A 31 14.20 2.14 20.01
C ARG A 31 15.10 3.01 20.91
N PRO A 32 15.37 4.29 20.56
CA PRO A 32 16.27 5.13 21.34
C PRO A 32 15.59 5.64 22.61
N CYS A 33 14.26 5.61 22.65
CA CYS A 33 13.49 5.89 23.83
C CYS A 33 13.60 4.72 24.81
N ASN A 34 13.98 5.00 26.06
CA ASN A 34 14.06 3.99 27.12
C ASN A 34 12.69 3.66 27.72
N ARG A 35 11.65 3.58 26.88
CA ARG A 35 10.28 3.24 27.29
C ARG A 35 9.92 1.85 26.77
N SER A 36 9.12 1.14 27.56
CA SER A 36 8.55 -0.15 27.16
C SER A 36 7.68 -0.04 25.90
N GLU A 37 7.01 1.10 25.74
CA GLU A 37 6.08 1.40 24.65
C GLU A 37 6.35 2.78 24.06
N CYS A 38 6.28 2.88 22.73
CA CYS A 38 6.41 4.14 22.01
C CYS A 38 5.09 4.90 22.07
N LEU A 39 5.10 6.20 22.43
CA LEU A 39 3.91 7.05 22.44
C LEU A 39 3.20 7.09 21.06
N LEU A 40 3.95 6.89 19.97
CA LEU A 40 3.41 6.89 18.62
C LEU A 40 2.97 5.51 18.15
N SER A 41 3.22 4.43 18.90
CA SER A 41 3.01 3.05 18.42
C SER A 41 1.59 2.80 17.95
N GLU A 42 0.58 3.14 18.76
CA GLU A 42 -0.84 2.97 18.41
C GLU A 42 -1.22 3.81 17.17
N MET A 43 -0.72 5.05 17.10
CA MET A 43 -0.98 5.91 15.95
C MET A 43 -0.40 5.30 14.67
N ILE A 44 0.85 4.85 14.71
CA ILE A 44 1.53 4.24 13.55
C ILE A 44 0.86 2.93 13.16
N GLN A 45 0.48 2.09 14.12
CA GLN A 45 -0.32 0.89 13.87
C GLN A 45 -1.62 1.23 13.14
N SER A 46 -2.34 2.26 13.59
CA SER A 46 -3.61 2.65 12.98
C SER A 46 -3.44 3.18 11.55
N VAL A 47 -2.40 3.98 11.27
CA VAL A 47 -2.13 4.50 9.93
C VAL A 47 -1.71 3.36 9.01
N HIS A 48 -0.89 2.43 9.52
CA HIS A 48 -0.48 1.25 8.78
C HIS A 48 -1.69 0.41 8.35
N GLU A 49 -2.61 0.11 9.27
CA GLU A 49 -3.80 -0.67 8.97
C GLU A 49 -4.72 0.05 7.98
N GLN A 50 -4.85 1.37 8.08
CA GLN A 50 -5.62 2.18 7.13
C GLN A 50 -5.06 2.07 5.71
N VAL A 51 -3.74 2.23 5.54
CA VAL A 51 -3.08 2.11 4.24
C VAL A 51 -3.25 0.69 3.69
N ARG A 52 -2.97 -0.32 4.52
CA ARG A 52 -3.08 -1.73 4.12
C ARG A 52 -4.50 -2.08 3.68
N THR A 53 -5.50 -1.66 4.45
CA THR A 53 -6.91 -1.89 4.14
C THR A 53 -7.29 -1.21 2.83
N TYR A 54 -6.90 0.05 2.65
CA TYR A 54 -7.20 0.78 1.41
C TYR A 54 -6.62 0.09 0.18
N LEU A 55 -5.35 -0.35 0.23
CA LEU A 55 -4.70 -1.07 -0.86
C LEU A 55 -5.34 -2.44 -1.12
N ARG A 56 -5.75 -3.15 -0.06
CA ARG A 56 -6.42 -4.45 -0.16
C ARG A 56 -7.80 -4.35 -0.81
N GLU A 57 -8.52 -3.28 -0.52
CA GLU A 57 -9.89 -3.07 -1.01
C GLU A 57 -9.94 -2.41 -2.39
N THR A 58 -8.88 -1.71 -2.80
CA THR A 58 -8.81 -1.04 -4.10
C THR A 58 -8.27 -1.96 -5.20
N THR A 59 -8.94 -2.00 -6.35
CA THR A 59 -8.51 -2.77 -7.53
C THR A 59 -7.76 -1.90 -8.54
N LEU A 60 -6.99 -2.54 -9.42
CA LEU A 60 -6.32 -1.86 -10.53
C LEU A 60 -7.31 -1.14 -11.46
N GLU A 61 -8.46 -1.76 -11.74
CA GLU A 61 -9.51 -1.12 -12.54
C GLU A 61 -10.03 0.17 -11.88
N GLN A 62 -10.30 0.15 -10.57
CA GLN A 62 -10.77 1.32 -9.83
C GLN A 62 -9.75 2.46 -9.88
N LEU A 63 -8.46 2.12 -9.76
CA LEU A 63 -7.39 3.10 -9.93
C LEU A 63 -7.40 3.68 -11.34
N ALA A 64 -7.35 2.84 -12.38
CA ALA A 64 -7.31 3.29 -13.78
C ALA A 64 -8.47 4.23 -14.14
N ARG A 65 -9.67 3.96 -13.62
CA ARG A 65 -10.84 4.84 -13.78
C ARG A 65 -10.65 6.20 -13.09
N ARG A 66 -10.04 6.25 -11.90
CA ARG A 66 -9.86 7.49 -11.11
C ARG A 66 -8.72 8.38 -11.61
N VAL A 67 -7.61 7.78 -12.02
CA VAL A 67 -6.44 8.52 -12.54
C VAL A 67 -6.57 8.88 -14.03
N GLY A 68 -7.74 8.63 -14.64
CA GLY A 68 -7.99 8.99 -16.04
C GLY A 68 -7.16 8.20 -17.05
N PHE A 69 -6.47 7.12 -16.63
CA PHE A 69 -5.60 6.32 -17.50
C PHE A 69 -6.32 5.62 -18.65
N LEU A 70 -7.66 5.57 -18.64
CA LEU A 70 -8.47 5.08 -19.76
C LEU A 70 -8.48 6.02 -20.98
N SER A 71 -7.78 7.17 -20.94
CA SER A 71 -7.50 8.01 -22.11
C SER A 71 -6.13 7.78 -22.76
N TRP A 72 -5.35 6.80 -22.30
CA TRP A 72 -4.06 6.45 -22.94
C TRP A 72 -4.29 5.57 -24.18
N GLU A 73 -4.49 6.21 -25.33
CA GLU A 73 -4.22 5.61 -26.64
C GLU A 73 -2.70 5.64 -26.87
N GLY A 74 -2.09 4.45 -26.85
CA GLY A 74 -0.74 4.10 -27.30
C GLY A 74 0.29 5.23 -27.50
N SER A 75 1.30 5.26 -26.64
CA SER A 75 2.61 5.81 -27.00
C SER A 75 3.62 4.67 -26.99
N ASP A 76 3.62 3.91 -28.09
CA ASP A 76 4.82 3.21 -28.57
C ASP A 76 5.86 4.25 -28.99
N PRO A 77 7.14 3.96 -28.75
CA PRO A 77 8.07 3.83 -29.88
C PRO A 77 8.70 2.44 -29.99
#